data_AF-A0A524LAP0-F1
#
_entry.id   AF-A0A524LAP0-F1
#
_cell.length_a   1.000
_cell.length_b   1.000
_cell.length_c   1.000
_cell.angle_alpha   90.00
_cell.angle_beta   90.00
_cell.angle_gamma   90.00
#
_symmetry.space_group_name_H-M   'P 1'
#
loop_
_entity.id
_entity.type
_entity.pdbx_description
1 polymer ?
#
loop_
_entity_poly.entity_id
_entity_poly.type
_entity_poly.pdbx_seq_one_letter_code
_entity_poly.pdbx_strand_id
1 'polypeptide(L)'
;MATLGSNNAPVSSAEFFVVLCPEHAATIAAAGWTRRDVQGYLFEKARLPAGLLRRSFGVVQWRPWEKALDDADPMPMTDHPENIRVLVAGGPGKHSCAIPSWGMTKSVTLPLVP
;
A
#
# COMPACT_ATOMS: atom_id res chain seq x y z
N MET A 1 5.35 -1.93 3.82
CA MET A 1 4.94 -1.69 2.43
C MET A 1 6.06 -1.11 1.58
N ALA A 2 6.82 -0.11 2.06
CA ALA A 2 7.92 0.50 1.32
C ALA A 2 9.20 -0.35 1.34
N THR A 3 9.30 -1.34 0.45
CA THR A 3 10.48 -2.21 0.32
C THR A 3 10.83 -2.43 -1.15
N LEU A 4 12.12 -2.55 -1.46
CA LEU A 4 12.63 -2.83 -2.81
C LEU A 4 12.42 -4.29 -3.22
N GLY A 5 12.27 -5.21 -2.26
CA GLY A 5 12.05 -6.65 -2.51
C GLY A 5 10.62 -7.00 -2.93
N SER A 6 9.80 -6.01 -3.33
CA SER A 6 8.42 -6.23 -3.76
C SER A 6 8.30 -6.00 -5.26
N ASN A 7 7.68 -6.94 -5.96
CA ASN A 7 7.27 -6.83 -7.36
C ASN A 7 6.31 -5.64 -7.63
N ASN A 8 5.68 -5.09 -6.60
CA ASN A 8 4.78 -3.95 -6.70
C ASN A 8 5.49 -2.59 -6.63
N ALA A 9 6.71 -2.54 -6.10
CA ALA A 9 7.47 -1.29 -6.00
C ALA A 9 7.66 -0.53 -7.33
N PRO A 10 7.86 -1.18 -8.49
CA PRO A 10 7.92 -0.48 -9.77
C PRO A 10 6.56 -0.25 -10.46
N VAL A 11 5.43 -0.62 -9.85
CA VAL A 11 4.10 -0.60 -10.51
C VAL A 11 3.12 0.27 -9.74
N SER A 12 2.76 1.41 -10.33
CA SER A 12 1.97 2.42 -9.63
C SER A 12 0.51 2.03 -9.42
N SER A 13 -0.08 1.26 -10.32
CA SER A 13 -1.45 0.77 -10.13
C SER A 13 -1.56 -0.42 -9.16
N ALA A 14 -0.45 -0.88 -8.60
CA ALA A 14 -0.42 -2.11 -7.83
C ALA A 14 -1.17 -2.00 -6.51
N GLU A 15 -1.82 -3.10 -6.12
CA GLU A 15 -2.56 -3.18 -4.87
C GLU A 15 -1.69 -3.73 -3.74
N PHE A 16 -1.95 -3.25 -2.53
CA PHE A 16 -1.35 -3.79 -1.30
C PHE A 16 -2.45 -4.17 -0.35
N PHE A 17 -2.49 -5.43 0.07
CA PHE A 17 -3.40 -5.88 1.10
C PHE A 17 -2.75 -5.68 2.46
N VAL A 18 -3.43 -4.94 3.32
CA VAL A 18 -3.01 -4.72 4.69
C VAL A 18 -4.00 -5.45 5.57
N VAL A 19 -3.56 -6.61 6.05
CA VAL A 19 -4.37 -7.48 6.90
C VAL A 19 -4.03 -7.16 8.34
N LEU A 20 -4.92 -6.43 8.98
CA LEU A 20 -4.82 -6.11 10.40
C LEU A 20 -5.26 -7.32 11.21
N CYS A 21 -4.51 -7.65 12.27
CA CYS A 21 -5.01 -8.56 13.28
C CYS A 21 -6.11 -7.88 14.11
N PRO A 22 -6.95 -8.66 14.82
CA PRO A 22 -8.06 -8.10 15.59
C PRO A 22 -7.64 -7.03 16.60
N GLU A 23 -6.50 -7.20 17.28
CA GLU A 23 -6.00 -6.27 18.29
C GLU A 23 -5.58 -4.93 17.70
N HIS A 24 -4.91 -4.93 16.54
CA HIS A 24 -4.54 -3.70 15.85
C HIS A 24 -5.78 -3.00 15.29
N ALA A 25 -6.71 -3.75 14.70
CA ALA A 25 -7.97 -3.21 14.20
C ALA A 25 -8.79 -2.55 15.33
N ALA A 26 -8.89 -3.20 16.49
CA ALA A 26 -9.56 -2.65 17.67
C ALA A 26 -8.87 -1.40 18.20
N THR A 27 -7.54 -1.39 18.27
CA THR A 27 -6.76 -0.21 18.70
C THR A 27 -6.98 0.99 17.77
N ILE A 28 -6.92 0.76 16.46
CA ILE A 28 -7.16 1.77 15.43
C ILE A 28 -8.59 2.31 15.52
N ALA A 29 -9.59 1.42 15.66
CA ALA A 29 -10.99 1.82 15.80
C ALA A 29 -11.25 2.60 17.10
N ALA A 30 -10.63 2.21 18.22
CA ALA A 30 -10.71 2.92 19.50
C ALA A 30 -10.10 4.33 19.42
N ALA A 31 -9.13 4.55 18.54
CA ALA A 31 -8.58 5.86 18.22
C ALA A 31 -9.47 6.67 17.25
N GLY A 32 -10.64 6.15 16.85
CA GLY A 32 -11.61 6.82 15.97
C GLY A 32 -11.25 6.77 14.49
N TRP A 33 -10.27 5.96 14.08
CA TRP A 33 -9.85 5.89 12.69
C TRP A 33 -10.78 5.00 11.87
N THR A 34 -11.19 5.52 10.72
CA THR A 34 -11.90 4.76 9.69
C THR A 34 -10.92 3.98 8.82
N ARG A 35 -11.46 3.07 7.99
CA ARG A 35 -10.66 2.40 6.96
C ARG A 35 -9.95 3.38 6.02
N ARG A 36 -10.63 4.48 5.66
CA ARG A 36 -10.09 5.50 4.76
C ARG A 36 -8.91 6.23 5.39
N ASP A 37 -8.95 6.46 6.70
CA ASP A 37 -7.84 7.08 7.44
C ASP A 37 -6.60 6.19 7.43
N VAL A 38 -6.78 4.87 7.63
CA VAL A 38 -5.67 3.91 7.53
C VAL A 38 -5.08 3.89 6.12
N GLN A 39 -5.92 3.85 5.08
CA GLN A 39 -5.47 3.91 3.68
C GLN A 39 -4.71 5.21 3.39
N GLY A 40 -5.24 6.35 3.80
CA GLY A 40 -4.61 7.66 3.64
C GLY A 40 -3.27 7.74 4.36
N TYR A 41 -3.22 7.31 5.62
CA TYR A 41 -1.99 7.30 6.41
C TYR A 41 -0.90 6.43 5.78
N LEU A 42 -1.22 5.19 5.38
CA LEU A 42 -0.26 4.31 4.73
C LEU A 42 0.15 4.85 3.36
N PHE A 43 -0.81 5.37 2.60
CA PHE A 43 -0.53 6.04 1.34
C PHE A 43 0.30 7.29 1.53
N GLU A 44 0.30 7.99 2.66
CA GLU A 44 1.15 9.17 2.89
C GLU A 44 2.55 8.78 3.38
N LYS A 45 2.64 7.79 4.29
CA LYS A 45 3.88 7.44 4.98
C LYS A 45 4.72 6.38 4.27
N ALA A 46 4.13 5.49 3.47
CA ALA A 46 4.89 4.48 2.74
C ALA A 46 5.59 5.13 1.52
N ARG A 47 6.83 5.60 1.74
CA ARG A 47 7.62 6.32 0.74
C ARG A 47 9.02 5.74 0.59
N LEU A 48 9.53 5.81 -0.64
CA LEU A 48 10.95 5.68 -0.95
C LEU A 48 11.34 6.85 -1.87
N PRO A 49 12.59 7.31 -1.86
CA PRO A 49 13.04 8.32 -2.82
C PRO A 49 12.87 7.82 -4.26
N ALA A 50 12.33 8.65 -5.15
CA ALA A 50 12.09 8.26 -6.55
C ALA A 50 13.39 7.78 -7.23
N GLY A 51 14.52 8.44 -6.96
CA GLY A 51 15.83 8.05 -7.50
C GLY A 51 16.31 6.69 -6.99
N LEU A 52 15.97 6.31 -5.76
CA LEU A 52 16.27 4.96 -5.25
C LEU A 52 15.49 3.90 -6.03
N LEU A 53 14.20 4.14 -6.29
CA LEU A 53 13.37 3.21 -7.07
C LEU A 53 13.87 3.13 -8.52
N ARG A 54 14.18 4.24 -9.18
CA ARG A 54 14.74 4.26 -10.56
C ARG A 54 16.00 3.42 -10.69
N ARG A 55 16.92 3.52 -9.72
CA ARG A 55 18.16 2.73 -9.72
C ARG A 55 17.96 1.27 -9.36
N SER A 56 16.90 0.94 -8.64
CA SER A 56 16.62 -0.43 -8.19
C SER A 56 15.86 -1.26 -9.22
N PHE A 57 15.12 -0.62 -10.13
CA PHE A 57 14.25 -1.30 -11.10
C PHE A 57 14.57 -0.86 -12.53
N GLY A 58 14.99 -1.80 -13.37
CA GLY A 58 15.29 -1.52 -14.78
C GLY A 58 14.06 -1.19 -15.63
N VAL A 59 12.86 -1.57 -15.19
CA VAL A 59 11.58 -1.27 -15.84
C VAL A 59 10.57 -0.81 -14.80
N VAL A 60 9.88 0.29 -15.08
CA VAL A 60 8.85 0.87 -14.21
C VAL A 60 7.54 1.11 -14.97
N GLN A 61 6.43 0.93 -14.28
CA GLN A 61 5.06 1.19 -14.77
C GLN A 61 4.44 2.34 -13.98
N TRP A 62 5.08 3.49 -14.07
CA TRP A 62 4.70 4.70 -13.35
C TRP A 62 3.75 5.59 -14.14
N ARG A 63 2.88 6.30 -13.44
CA ARG A 63 2.05 7.38 -14.00
C ARG A 63 2.94 8.57 -14.42
N PRO A 64 2.47 9.44 -15.32
CA PRO A 64 3.24 10.61 -15.75
C PRO A 64 3.73 11.49 -14.60
N TRP A 65 2.91 11.72 -13.57
CA TRP A 65 3.29 12.57 -12.44
C TRP A 65 4.38 11.95 -11.55
N GLU A 66 4.42 10.63 -11.38
CA GLU A 66 5.49 9.94 -10.65
C GLU A 66 6.81 9.99 -11.42
N LYS A 67 6.74 9.91 -12.76
CA LYS A 67 7.93 10.07 -13.61
C LYS A 67 8.53 11.47 -13.52
N ALA A 68 7.71 12.49 -13.23
CA ALA A 68 8.11 13.88 -13.12
C ALA A 68 8.74 14.24 -11.76
N LEU A 69 8.74 13.32 -10.78
CA LEU A 69 9.37 13.53 -9.47
C LEU A 69 10.90 13.63 -9.59
N ASP A 70 11.52 14.51 -8.82
CA ASP A 70 12.97 14.57 -8.68
C ASP A 70 13.49 13.36 -7.88
N ASP A 71 14.78 13.05 -8.00
CA ASP A 71 15.36 11.85 -7.39
C ASP A 71 15.24 11.81 -5.85
N ALA A 72 15.20 12.98 -5.21
CA ALA A 72 15.04 13.13 -3.77
C ALA A 72 13.58 13.09 -3.32
N ASP A 73 12.63 13.21 -4.25
CA ASP A 73 11.22 13.31 -3.88
C ASP A 73 10.69 12.00 -3.29
N PRO A 74 9.86 12.10 -2.24
CA PRO A 74 9.25 10.93 -1.63
C PRO A 74 8.15 10.38 -2.54
N MET A 75 8.43 9.26 -3.21
CA MET A 75 7.49 8.58 -4.09
C MET A 75 6.61 7.57 -3.31
N PRO A 76 5.27 7.60 -3.45
CA PRO A 76 4.40 6.57 -2.89
C PRO A 76 4.60 5.23 -3.56
N MET A 77 4.26 4.15 -2.84
CA MET A 77 4.34 2.79 -3.36
C MET A 77 3.23 2.42 -4.36
N THR A 78 2.21 3.26 -4.51
CA THR A 78 1.05 3.08 -5.40
C THR A 78 0.47 4.45 -5.76
N ASP A 79 -0.33 4.58 -6.82
CA ASP A 79 -0.81 5.87 -7.34
C ASP A 79 -2.03 6.43 -6.61
N HIS A 80 -2.75 5.59 -5.85
CA HIS A 80 -3.96 5.99 -5.14
C HIS A 80 -4.11 5.25 -3.80
N PRO A 81 -4.56 5.90 -2.72
CA PRO A 81 -4.78 5.24 -1.42
C PRO A 81 -5.75 4.06 -1.50
N GLU A 82 -6.71 4.09 -2.43
CA GLU A 82 -7.69 3.01 -2.59
C GLU A 82 -7.10 1.69 -3.12
N ASN A 83 -5.88 1.72 -3.69
CA ASN A 83 -5.13 0.52 -4.03
C ASN A 83 -4.62 -0.23 -2.77
N ILE A 84 -4.67 0.41 -1.60
CA ILE A 84 -4.36 -0.22 -0.32
C ILE A 84 -5.65 -0.86 0.21
N ARG A 85 -5.75 -2.18 0.14
CA ARG A 85 -6.90 -2.96 0.58
C ARG A 85 -6.75 -3.33 2.05
N VAL A 86 -7.45 -2.64 2.93
CA VAL A 86 -7.40 -2.90 4.38
C VAL A 86 -8.51 -3.87 4.79
N LEU A 87 -8.14 -4.95 5.45
CA LEU A 87 -9.07 -5.95 5.98
C LEU A 87 -8.62 -6.46 7.35
N VAL A 88 -9.53 -7.12 8.06
CA VAL A 88 -9.25 -7.73 9.36
C VAL A 88 -9.40 -9.24 9.22
N ALA A 89 -8.37 -9.99 9.61
CA ALA A 89 -8.40 -11.46 9.61
C ALA A 89 -7.43 -12.03 10.65
N GLY A 90 -7.53 -13.34 10.87
CA GLY A 90 -6.70 -14.07 11.84
C GLY A 90 -7.38 -14.28 13.19
N GLY A 91 -6.57 -14.55 14.21
CA GLY A 91 -7.00 -14.79 15.59
C GLY A 91 -6.15 -13.99 16.58
N PRO A 92 -6.22 -14.32 17.89
CA PRO A 92 -5.49 -13.59 18.93
C PRO A 92 -3.97 -13.51 18.64
N GLY A 93 -3.41 -12.31 18.74
CA GLY A 93 -1.99 -12.02 18.53
C GLY A 93 -1.74 -10.68 17.83
N LYS A 94 -0.61 -10.04 18.13
CA LYS A 94 -0.25 -8.72 17.57
C LYS A 94 0.56 -8.80 16.26
N HIS A 95 0.09 -9.61 15.31
CA HIS A 95 0.77 -9.80 14.03
C HIS A 95 -0.14 -9.41 12.86
N SER A 96 0.17 -8.28 12.22
CA SER A 96 -0.46 -7.86 10.97
C SER A 96 0.49 -8.09 9.79
N CYS A 97 -0.05 -8.21 8.59
CA CYS A 97 0.76 -8.41 7.40
C CYS A 97 0.43 -7.41 6.28
N ALA A 98 1.44 -7.12 5.47
CA ALA A 98 1.31 -6.38 4.23
C ALA A 98 1.66 -7.33 3.07
N ILE A 99 0.70 -7.59 2.21
CA ILE A 99 0.81 -8.54 1.11
C ILE A 99 0.72 -7.75 -0.21
N PRO A 100 1.79 -7.70 -1.02
CA PRO A 100 1.70 -7.13 -2.35
C PRO A 100 0.87 -8.04 -3.27
N SER A 101 0.09 -7.44 -4.18
CA SER A 101 -0.52 -8.15 -5.32
C SER A 101 0.51 -8.61 -6.36
N TRP A 102 0.04 -9.16 -7.48
CA TRP A 102 0.87 -9.41 -8.65
C TRP A 102 0.90 -8.18 -9.57
N GLY A 103 1.72 -7.17 -9.24
CA GLY A 103 1.94 -5.99 -10.08
C GLY A 103 0.64 -5.30 -10.49
N MET A 104 0.39 -5.23 -11.81
CA MET A 104 -0.76 -4.54 -12.41
C MET A 104 -2.12 -5.23 -12.23
N THR A 105 -2.16 -6.40 -11.59
CA THR A 105 -3.43 -7.11 -11.34
C THR A 105 -4.27 -6.39 -10.28
N LYS A 106 -5.59 -6.51 -10.42
CA LYS A 106 -6.58 -5.97 -9.48
C LYS A 106 -7.39 -7.09 -8.87
N SER A 107 -7.67 -6.95 -7.58
CA SER A 107 -8.69 -7.75 -6.91
C SER A 107 -10.05 -7.53 -7.55
N VAL A 108 -10.78 -8.63 -7.73
CA VAL A 108 -12.18 -8.63 -8.15
C VAL A 108 -13.12 -8.83 -6.97
N THR A 109 -12.59 -8.72 -5.75
CA THR A 109 -13.34 -8.86 -4.51
C THR A 109 -14.28 -7.67 -4.34
N LEU A 110 -15.58 -7.95 -4.33
CA LEU A 110 -16.61 -6.96 -4.04
C LEU A 110 -16.95 -6.99 -2.54
N PRO A 111 -17.23 -5.83 -1.91
CA PRO A 111 -17.81 -5.83 -0.58
C PRO A 111 -19.14 -6.59 -0.61
N LEU A 112 -19.36 -7.46 0.38
CA LEU A 112 -20.69 -8.00 0.61
C LEU A 112 -21.55 -6.86 1.14
N VAL A 113 -22.42 -6.34 0.29
CA VAL A 113 -23.48 -5.41 0.71
C VAL A 113 -24.54 -6.22 1.47
N PRO A 114 -25.00 -5.73 2.64
CA PRO A 114 -26.12 -6.34 3.37
C PRO A 114 -27.39 -6.42 2.54
#